data_AF-A0A2D6TUQ5-F1
#
_entry.id   AF-A0A2D6TUQ5-F1
#
_cell.length_a   1.000
_cell.length_b   1.000
_cell.length_c   1.000
_cell.angle_alpha   90.00
_cell.angle_beta   90.00
_cell.angle_gamma   90.00
#
_symmetry.space_group_name_H-M   'P 1'
#
loop_
_entity.id
_entity.type
_entity.pdbx_description
1 polymer ?
#
loop_
_entity_poly.entity_id
_entity_poly.type
_entity_poly.pdbx_seq_one_letter_code
_entity_poly.pdbx_strand_id
1 'polypeptide(L)'
;MNEDKRLQKIWEKTQQRVEDYHIHIYGIERAYAAMVLRDDLRGLFAPYIISESHVQAVGPHQEANYAFVFNKNGIGELLPWLQMNNLHNVSVLVHPETGDDYTDHTTHALWFGRKKGLNLNIFPRL
;
A
#
# COMPACT_ATOMS: atom_id res chain seq x y z
N MET A 1 34.01 -5.18 8.72
CA MET A 1 32.94 -4.27 9.19
C MET A 1 32.19 -5.03 10.27
N ASN A 2 32.09 -4.49 11.50
CA ASN A 2 31.33 -5.15 12.58
C ASN A 2 29.88 -5.37 12.11
N GLU A 3 29.33 -6.55 12.37
CA GLU A 3 27.99 -6.95 11.94
C GLU A 3 26.92 -5.97 12.41
N ASP A 4 27.04 -5.47 13.64
CA ASP A 4 26.16 -4.45 14.22
C ASP A 4 26.14 -3.15 13.38
N LYS A 5 27.31 -2.72 12.87
CA LYS A 5 27.42 -1.51 12.04
C LYS A 5 26.78 -1.71 10.67
N ARG A 6 26.81 -2.94 10.13
CA ARG A 6 26.14 -3.27 8.86
C ARG A 6 24.63 -3.23 9.04
N LEU A 7 24.10 -3.87 10.08
CA LEU A 7 22.65 -3.94 10.34
C LEU A 7 22.06 -2.55 10.61
N GLN A 8 22.75 -1.73 11.42
CA GLN A 8 22.34 -0.36 11.68
C GLN A 8 22.26 0.46 10.38
N LYS A 9 23.27 0.34 9.52
CA LYS A 9 23.29 1.06 8.22
C LYS A 9 22.18 0.60 7.28
N ILE A 10 21.84 -0.69 7.28
CA ILE A 10 20.71 -1.21 6.50
C ILE A 10 19.40 -0.60 7.01
N TRP A 11 19.20 -0.60 8.32
CA TRP A 11 18.02 -0.02 8.95
C TRP A 11 17.84 1.46 8.63
N GLU A 12 18.87 2.27 8.88
CA GLU A 12 18.85 3.71 8.62
C GLU A 12 18.57 4.02 7.15
N LYS A 13 19.21 3.29 6.22
CA LYS A 13 18.97 3.45 4.79
C LYS A 13 17.53 3.16 4.41
N THR A 14 16.91 2.13 4.99
CA THR A 14 15.50 1.81 4.74
C THR A 14 14.58 2.91 5.24
N GLN A 15 14.79 3.41 6.47
CA GLN A 15 13.96 4.47 7.06
C GLN A 15 14.04 5.80 6.29
N GLN A 16 15.19 6.08 5.67
CA GLN A 16 15.40 7.26 4.82
C GLN A 16 14.84 7.10 3.40
N ARG A 17 14.62 5.87 2.92
CA ARG A 17 14.21 5.62 1.53
C ARG A 17 12.69 5.61 1.34
N VAL A 18 11.94 5.23 2.36
CA VAL A 18 10.47 5.20 2.29
C VAL A 18 9.97 6.56 2.76
N GLU A 19 9.29 7.29 1.88
CA GLU A 19 8.61 8.54 2.24
C GLU A 19 7.31 8.23 2.97
N ASP A 20 6.37 7.57 2.27
CA ASP A 20 5.07 7.14 2.77
C ASP A 20 4.63 5.82 2.11
N TYR A 21 3.38 5.41 2.29
CA TYR A 21 2.79 4.22 1.65
C TYR A 21 1.54 4.57 0.87
N HIS A 22 1.31 3.87 -0.23
CA HIS A 22 0.03 3.85 -0.92
C HIS A 22 -0.75 2.58 -0.61
N ILE A 23 -2.02 2.77 -0.25
CA ILE A 23 -2.98 1.70 0.05
C ILE A 23 -4.09 1.75 -0.99
N HIS A 24 -4.27 0.68 -1.78
CA HIS A 24 -5.32 0.57 -2.78
C HIS A 24 -6.28 -0.56 -2.44
N ILE A 25 -7.52 -0.21 -2.11
CA ILE A 25 -8.60 -1.17 -1.81
C ILE A 25 -9.46 -1.36 -3.05
N TYR A 26 -9.42 -2.55 -3.65
CA TYR A 26 -10.14 -2.87 -4.89
C TYR A 26 -11.54 -3.39 -4.62
N GLY A 27 -12.53 -2.82 -5.31
CA GLY A 27 -13.95 -3.04 -5.01
C GLY A 27 -14.74 -3.85 -6.04
N ILE A 28 -14.23 -4.12 -7.25
CA ILE A 28 -15.07 -4.65 -8.35
C ILE A 28 -15.75 -5.98 -8.00
N GLU A 29 -15.03 -6.93 -7.41
CA GLU A 29 -15.59 -8.25 -7.05
C GLU A 29 -16.39 -8.22 -5.75
N ARG A 30 -16.18 -7.21 -4.88
CA ARG A 30 -16.63 -7.21 -3.48
C ARG A 30 -16.94 -5.80 -2.99
N ALA A 31 -17.77 -5.08 -3.73
CA ALA A 31 -17.95 -3.63 -3.56
C ALA A 31 -18.35 -3.23 -2.13
N TYR A 32 -19.35 -3.89 -1.54
CA TYR A 32 -19.79 -3.59 -0.18
C TYR A 32 -18.69 -3.82 0.87
N ALA A 33 -18.00 -4.96 0.81
CA ALA A 33 -16.91 -5.26 1.74
C ALA A 33 -15.72 -4.30 1.59
N ALA A 34 -15.40 -3.90 0.36
CA ALA A 34 -14.38 -2.89 0.09
C ALA A 34 -14.77 -1.50 0.63
N MET A 35 -16.05 -1.13 0.51
CA MET A 35 -16.58 0.12 1.08
C MET A 35 -16.50 0.13 2.61
N VAL A 36 -16.89 -0.98 3.26
CA VAL A 36 -16.79 -1.12 4.73
C VAL A 36 -15.33 -1.04 5.16
N LEU A 37 -14.44 -1.82 4.55
CA LEU A 37 -13.01 -1.82 4.90
C LEU A 37 -12.37 -0.44 4.72
N ARG A 38 -12.75 0.29 3.67
CA ARG A 38 -12.34 1.68 3.45
C ARG A 38 -12.82 2.60 4.57
N ASP A 39 -14.08 2.50 4.99
CA ASP A 39 -14.62 3.35 6.06
C ASP A 39 -14.02 3.03 7.42
N ASP A 40 -13.79 1.74 7.72
CA ASP A 40 -13.11 1.34 8.94
C ASP A 40 -11.66 1.85 8.97
N LEU A 41 -10.92 1.74 7.84
CA LEU A 41 -9.58 2.29 7.72
C LEU A 41 -9.58 3.81 7.97
N ARG A 42 -10.52 4.54 7.36
CA ARG A 42 -10.68 5.98 7.57
C ARG A 42 -10.93 6.33 9.03
N GLY A 43 -11.85 5.62 9.68
CA GLY A 43 -12.24 5.91 11.06
C GLY A 43 -11.11 5.61 12.06
N LEU A 44 -10.41 4.49 11.87
CA LEU A 44 -9.40 4.02 12.81
C LEU A 44 -8.04 4.70 12.63
N PHE A 45 -7.68 5.05 11.39
CA PHE A 45 -6.34 5.54 11.06
C PHE A 45 -6.31 6.97 10.51
N ALA A 46 -7.35 7.76 10.73
CA ALA A 46 -7.44 9.16 10.30
C ALA A 46 -6.16 9.99 10.54
N PRO A 47 -5.44 9.88 11.68
CA PRO A 47 -4.21 10.65 11.91
C PRO A 47 -3.06 10.33 10.94
N TYR A 48 -3.08 9.18 10.28
CA TYR A 48 -2.05 8.73 9.36
C TYR A 48 -2.46 8.90 7.88
N ILE A 49 -3.70 9.29 7.58
CA ILE A 49 -4.14 9.50 6.21
C ILE A 49 -3.73 10.91 5.76
N ILE A 50 -2.80 10.98 4.81
CA ILE A 50 -2.33 12.24 4.22
C ILE A 50 -3.31 12.72 3.16
N SER A 51 -3.79 11.81 2.31
CA SER A 51 -4.84 12.07 1.33
C SER A 51 -5.56 10.79 0.95
N GLU A 52 -6.74 10.94 0.36
CA GLU A 52 -7.50 9.82 -0.18
C GLU A 52 -8.18 10.18 -1.50
N SER A 53 -8.45 9.17 -2.32
CA SER A 53 -9.19 9.32 -3.56
C SER A 53 -9.96 8.05 -3.90
N HIS A 54 -11.03 8.21 -4.69
CA HIS A 54 -11.70 7.10 -5.35
C HIS A 54 -11.39 7.22 -6.83
N VAL A 55 -10.55 6.32 -7.33
CA VAL A 55 -10.05 6.39 -8.71
C VAL A 55 -10.72 5.32 -9.57
N GLN A 56 -10.99 5.69 -10.82
CA GLN A 56 -11.28 4.71 -11.87
C GLN A 56 -9.98 3.93 -12.22
N ALA A 57 -10.02 3.09 -13.25
CA ALA A 57 -8.82 2.43 -13.77
C ALA A 57 -7.84 3.47 -14.36
N VAL A 58 -6.93 3.97 -13.53
CA VAL A 58 -5.96 5.03 -13.86
C VAL A 58 -4.57 4.58 -13.43
N GLY A 59 -3.56 4.98 -14.21
CA GLY A 59 -2.18 4.61 -13.94
C GLY A 59 -1.98 3.09 -14.04
N PRO A 60 -1.31 2.45 -13.06
CA PRO A 60 -1.01 1.03 -13.13
C PRO A 60 -2.22 0.17 -12.79
N HIS A 61 -3.27 0.76 -12.22
CA HIS A 61 -4.45 0.06 -11.72
C HIS A 61 -5.47 -0.15 -12.85
N GLN A 62 -5.74 -1.42 -13.17
CA GLN A 62 -6.70 -1.80 -14.21
C GLN A 62 -8.16 -1.85 -13.71
N GLU A 63 -8.35 -1.65 -12.41
CA GLU A 63 -9.64 -1.69 -11.72
C GLU A 63 -9.82 -0.43 -10.86
N ALA A 64 -11.07 0.02 -10.71
CA ALA A 64 -11.40 1.09 -9.79
C ALA A 64 -11.07 0.70 -8.33
N ASN A 65 -10.53 1.63 -7.56
CA ASN A 65 -10.08 1.40 -6.19
C ASN A 65 -10.19 2.66 -5.32
N TYR A 66 -10.22 2.45 -4.01
CA TYR A 66 -10.01 3.51 -3.02
C TYR A 66 -8.52 3.58 -2.71
N ALA A 67 -7.90 4.72 -3.00
CA ALA A 67 -6.48 4.96 -2.81
C ALA A 67 -6.25 5.89 -1.61
N PHE A 68 -5.26 5.57 -0.79
CA PHE A 68 -4.81 6.38 0.33
C PHE A 68 -3.31 6.63 0.23
N VAL A 69 -2.89 7.88 0.42
CA VAL A 69 -1.51 8.19 0.82
C VAL A 69 -1.47 8.12 2.34
N PHE A 70 -0.67 7.20 2.85
CA PHE A 70 -0.67 6.78 4.25
C PHE A 70 0.70 6.99 4.87
N ASN A 71 0.73 7.72 5.99
CA ASN A 71 1.95 8.09 6.68
C ASN A 71 2.73 6.84 7.13
N LYS A 72 4.02 6.78 6.79
CA LYS A 72 4.85 5.61 7.13
C LYS A 72 4.89 5.26 8.62
N ASN A 73 4.67 6.21 9.53
CA ASN A 73 4.70 5.95 10.96
C ASN A 73 3.53 5.10 11.45
N GLY A 74 2.41 5.08 10.72
CA GLY A 74 1.25 4.25 11.07
C GLY A 74 1.26 2.85 10.45
N ILE A 75 2.19 2.56 9.53
CA ILE A 75 2.10 1.34 8.70
C ILE A 75 2.19 0.06 9.54
N GLY A 76 2.96 0.12 10.64
CA GLY A 76 3.11 -0.99 11.58
C GLY A 76 1.82 -1.37 12.31
N GLU A 77 0.87 -0.44 12.44
CA GLU A 77 -0.45 -0.67 13.04
C GLU A 77 -1.48 -1.10 11.98
N LEU A 78 -1.41 -0.49 10.80
CA LEU A 78 -2.32 -0.80 9.68
C LEU A 78 -2.18 -2.24 9.19
N LEU A 79 -0.96 -2.74 9.03
CA LEU A 79 -0.73 -4.07 8.45
C LEU A 79 -1.33 -5.21 9.30
N PRO A 80 -1.09 -5.30 10.63
CA PRO A 80 -1.74 -6.30 11.48
C PRO A 80 -3.27 -6.14 11.49
N TRP A 81 -3.77 -4.90 11.49
CA TRP A 81 -5.21 -4.68 11.43
C TRP A 81 -5.82 -5.22 10.14
N LEU A 82 -5.20 -4.99 8.98
CA LEU A 82 -5.65 -5.57 7.70
C LEU A 82 -5.57 -7.10 7.70
N GLN A 83 -4.51 -7.69 8.29
CA GLN A 83 -4.37 -9.14 8.43
C GLN A 83 -5.57 -9.76 9.17
N MET A 84 -6.03 -9.09 10.24
CA MET A 84 -7.08 -9.64 11.11
C MET A 84 -8.50 -9.26 10.68
N ASN A 85 -8.68 -8.14 9.96
CA ASN A 85 -10.02 -7.58 9.70
C ASN A 85 -10.43 -7.59 8.22
N ASN A 86 -9.57 -7.99 7.29
CA ASN A 86 -9.95 -8.22 5.90
C ASN A 86 -10.67 -9.59 5.71
N LEU A 87 -11.77 -9.80 6.43
CA LEU A 87 -12.46 -11.09 6.54
C LEU A 87 -13.12 -11.55 5.23
N HIS A 88 -13.38 -10.62 4.32
CA HIS A 88 -14.03 -10.90 3.04
C HIS A 88 -13.05 -11.09 1.90
N ASN A 89 -11.75 -11.22 2.18
CA ASN A 89 -10.71 -11.43 1.18
C ASN A 89 -10.75 -10.33 0.08
N VAL A 90 -10.96 -9.07 0.50
CA VAL A 90 -10.88 -7.90 -0.36
C VAL A 90 -9.43 -7.78 -0.84
N SER A 91 -9.24 -7.47 -2.11
CA SER A 91 -7.89 -7.29 -2.64
C SER A 91 -7.38 -5.91 -2.21
N VAL A 92 -6.24 -5.88 -1.51
CA VAL A 92 -5.60 -4.63 -1.08
C VAL A 92 -4.13 -4.66 -1.48
N LEU A 93 -3.71 -3.67 -2.25
CA LEU A 93 -2.29 -3.43 -2.53
C LEU A 93 -1.76 -2.42 -1.51
N VAL A 94 -0.64 -2.75 -0.87
CA VAL A 94 0.11 -1.84 -0.02
C VAL A 94 1.53 -1.76 -0.56
N HIS A 95 2.00 -0.58 -0.92
CA HIS A 95 3.38 -0.41 -1.36
C HIS A 95 3.99 0.89 -0.81
N PRO A 96 5.33 0.92 -0.58
CA PRO A 96 6.00 2.15 -0.20
C PRO A 96 6.08 3.13 -1.37
N GLU A 97 6.36 4.39 -1.07
CA GLU A 97 6.81 5.39 -2.03
C GLU A 97 8.31 5.62 -1.82
N THR A 98 9.14 5.19 -2.78
CA THR A 98 10.61 5.31 -2.73
C THR A 98 11.20 6.09 -3.90
N GLY A 99 10.35 6.56 -4.82
CA GLY A 99 10.73 7.19 -6.08
C GLY A 99 11.07 6.20 -7.21
N ASP A 100 10.96 4.89 -6.97
CA ASP A 100 11.07 3.84 -7.99
C ASP A 100 9.73 3.13 -8.12
N ASP A 101 8.81 3.76 -8.87
CA ASP A 101 7.42 3.31 -8.98
C ASP A 101 7.30 1.86 -9.45
N TYR A 102 8.15 1.42 -10.38
CA TYR A 102 8.12 0.05 -10.87
C TYR A 102 8.44 -0.93 -9.73
N THR A 103 9.55 -0.70 -9.02
CA THR A 103 9.97 -1.59 -7.93
C THR A 103 8.97 -1.53 -6.77
N ASP A 104 8.42 -0.36 -6.48
CA ASP A 104 7.43 -0.16 -5.43
C ASP A 104 6.15 -0.97 -5.68
N HIS A 105 5.62 -0.94 -6.90
CA HIS A 105 4.41 -1.70 -7.28
C HIS A 105 4.65 -3.19 -7.52
N THR A 106 5.90 -3.65 -7.52
CA THR A 106 6.27 -5.04 -7.83
C THR A 106 6.96 -5.75 -6.66
N THR A 107 8.23 -5.43 -6.43
CA THR A 107 9.12 -6.12 -5.50
C THR A 107 8.85 -5.72 -4.06
N HIS A 108 8.54 -4.44 -3.83
CA HIS A 108 8.23 -3.94 -2.48
C HIS A 108 6.74 -4.05 -2.13
N ALA A 109 5.89 -4.46 -3.07
CA ALA A 109 4.45 -4.53 -2.89
C ALA A 109 4.02 -5.69 -1.98
N LEU A 110 3.11 -5.38 -1.05
CA LEU A 110 2.34 -6.34 -0.28
C LEU A 110 0.92 -6.44 -0.82
N TRP A 111 0.36 -7.63 -0.77
CA TRP A 111 -1.03 -7.89 -1.15
C TRP A 111 -1.78 -8.61 -0.04
N PHE A 112 -2.95 -8.06 0.30
CA PHE A 112 -3.99 -8.79 1.01
C PHE A 112 -5.01 -9.31 0.01
N GLY A 113 -5.52 -10.52 0.27
CA GLY A 113 -6.42 -11.19 -0.65
C GLY A 113 -5.76 -11.56 -1.98
N ARG A 114 -6.50 -11.45 -3.08
CA ARG A 114 -5.99 -11.81 -4.40
C ARG A 114 -5.20 -10.65 -5.02
N LYS A 115 -3.99 -10.93 -5.50
CA LYS A 115 -3.23 -9.98 -6.31
C LYS A 115 -3.99 -9.64 -7.59
N LYS A 116 -4.13 -8.34 -7.87
CA LYS A 116 -4.73 -7.85 -9.13
C LYS A 116 -3.67 -7.60 -10.19
N GLY A 117 -4.10 -7.66 -11.46
CA GLY A 117 -3.25 -7.31 -12.60
C GLY A 117 -2.97 -5.81 -12.62
N LEU A 118 -1.70 -5.45 -12.77
CA LEU A 118 -1.26 -4.07 -12.93
C LEU A 118 -0.68 -3.85 -14.34
N ASN A 119 -0.93 -2.69 -14.93
CA ASN A 119 -0.27 -2.27 -16.17
C ASN A 119 1.07 -1.60 -15.84
N LEU A 120 2.11 -2.41 -15.67
CA LEU A 120 3.45 -1.94 -15.30
C LEU A 120 4.21 -1.26 -16.44
N ASN A 121 3.74 -1.36 -17.70
CA ASN A 121 4.42 -0.77 -18.85
C ASN A 121 4.37 0.77 -18.86
N ILE A 122 3.52 1.36 -18.01
CA ILE A 122 3.43 2.82 -17.88
C ILE A 122 4.64 3.40 -17.14
N PHE A 123 5.30 2.59 -16.31
CA PHE A 123 6.44 3.07 -15.56
C PHE A 123 7.65 3.12 -16.49
N PRO A 124 8.47 4.19 -16.38
CA PRO A 124 9.71 4.25 -17.14
C PRO A 124 10.55 3.02 -16.78
N ARG A 125 11.03 2.31 -17.81
CA ARG A 125 12.01 1.25 -17.61
C ARG A 125 13.35 1.93 -17.34
N LEU A 126 13.86 1.76 -16.12
CA LEU A 126 15.22 2.13 -15.77
C LEU A 126 16.23 1.32 -16.59
#